data_AF-A0A534ZSJ9-F1
#
_entry.id   AF-A0A534ZSJ9-F1
#
_cell.length_a   1.000
_cell.length_b   1.000
_cell.length_c   1.000
_cell.angle_alpha   90.00
_cell.angle_beta   90.00
_cell.angle_gamma   90.00
#
_symmetry.space_group_name_H-M   'P 1'
#
loop_
_entity.id
_entity.type
_entity.pdbx_description
1 polymer ?
#
loop_
_entity_poly.entity_id
_entity_poly.type
_entity_poly.pdbx_seq_one_letter_code
_entity_poly.pdbx_strand_id
1 'polypeptide(L)'
;MPATIAPPDPRLYVILAEAGFSDDIFNARQHRGCELVEQYVLHLAVDLVERLGLDGPLAEGRGVDDLLRERGFAAGFRLPLRWLLERLVAAGLLVREGVAYRLPRPLPPAALTELRHEGLACDPSYAPTYALLDEAAAVYSRVARGEASGERALFQRVA
;
A
#
# COMPACT_ATOMS: atom_id res chain seq x y z
N MET A 1 27.11 5.90 25.75
CA MET A 1 26.73 4.90 26.77
C MET A 1 25.53 4.13 26.23
N PRO A 2 25.55 2.79 26.18
CA PRO A 2 24.36 2.04 25.79
C PRO A 2 23.30 2.21 26.87
N ALA A 3 22.06 2.50 26.47
CA ALA A 3 20.94 2.57 27.41
C ALA A 3 20.67 1.15 27.95
N THR A 4 20.72 0.99 29.28
CA THR A 4 20.27 -0.24 29.93
C THR A 4 18.75 -0.27 29.86
N ILE A 5 18.21 -1.10 28.96
CA ILE A 5 16.76 -1.33 28.85
C ILE A 5 16.40 -2.35 29.92
N ALA A 6 15.51 -1.98 30.84
CA ALA A 6 14.98 -2.92 31.83
C ALA A 6 14.22 -4.04 31.10
N PRO A 7 14.38 -5.31 31.52
CA PRO A 7 13.65 -6.41 30.89
C PRO A 7 12.12 -6.20 31.03
N PRO A 8 11.31 -6.55 30.01
CA PRO A 8 9.86 -6.47 30.09
C PRO A 8 9.30 -7.31 31.24
N ASP A 9 8.18 -6.87 31.83
CA ASP A 9 7.49 -7.61 32.89
C ASP A 9 7.10 -9.02 32.40
N PRO A 10 7.50 -10.10 33.12
CA PRO A 10 7.21 -11.49 32.73
C PRO A 10 5.73 -11.78 32.46
N ARG A 11 4.81 -11.04 33.10
CA ARG A 11 3.36 -11.20 32.90
C ARG A 11 2.92 -10.87 31.46
N LEU A 12 3.68 -10.02 30.75
CA LEU A 12 3.39 -9.67 29.37
C LEU A 12 3.53 -10.88 28.44
N TYR A 13 4.52 -11.75 28.66
CA TYR A 13 4.73 -12.93 27.81
C TYR A 13 3.56 -13.92 27.92
N VAL A 14 2.95 -14.04 29.09
CA VAL A 14 1.75 -14.87 29.28
C VAL A 14 0.58 -14.35 28.45
N ILE A 15 0.31 -13.04 28.53
CA ILE A 15 -0.78 -12.39 27.78
C ILE A 15 -0.54 -12.48 26.27
N LEU A 16 0.71 -12.28 25.84
CA LEU A 16 1.11 -12.36 24.44
C LEU A 16 1.01 -13.80 23.91
N ALA A 17 1.43 -14.79 24.68
CA ALA A 17 1.31 -16.20 24.32
C ALA A 17 -0.16 -16.63 24.17
N GLU A 18 -1.05 -16.18 25.07
CA GLU A 18 -2.50 -16.40 24.96
C GLU A 18 -3.09 -15.77 23.69
N ALA A 19 -2.56 -14.63 23.27
CA ALA A 19 -2.90 -13.97 22.00
C ALA A 19 -2.20 -14.57 20.76
N GLY A 20 -1.40 -15.63 20.93
CA GLY A 20 -0.72 -16.35 19.85
C GLY A 20 0.64 -15.78 19.44
N PHE A 21 1.20 -14.85 20.21
CA PHE A 21 2.54 -14.32 19.99
C PHE A 21 3.58 -15.22 20.68
N SER A 22 4.48 -15.79 19.88
CA SER A 22 5.65 -16.54 20.36
C SER A 22 6.71 -15.60 20.95
N ASP A 23 7.54 -16.13 21.84
CA ASP A 23 8.78 -15.47 22.31
C ASP A 23 9.80 -15.26 21.17
N ASP A 24 9.60 -15.91 20.02
CA ASP A 24 10.39 -15.68 18.80
C ASP A 24 10.05 -14.32 18.17
N ILE A 25 10.91 -13.33 18.45
CA ILE A 25 10.86 -11.97 17.89
C ILE A 25 10.88 -11.96 16.35
N PHE A 26 11.41 -13.02 15.72
CA PHE A 26 11.47 -13.20 14.26
C PHE A 26 10.82 -14.52 13.83
N ASN A 27 9.52 -14.67 14.04
CA ASN A 27 8.85 -15.86 13.56
C ASN A 27 8.60 -15.81 12.04
N ALA A 28 8.85 -16.93 11.36
CA ALA A 28 8.75 -17.02 9.90
C ALA A 28 7.32 -16.75 9.38
N ARG A 29 6.30 -16.95 10.23
CA ARG A 29 4.90 -16.67 9.89
C ARG A 29 4.66 -15.17 9.72
N GLN A 30 5.07 -14.35 10.69
CA GLN A 30 4.96 -12.89 10.64
C GLN A 30 5.76 -12.30 9.49
N HIS A 31 6.98 -12.80 9.26
CA HIS A 31 7.75 -12.36 8.09
C HIS A 31 7.00 -12.63 6.79
N ARG A 32 6.48 -13.85 6.58
CA ARG A 32 5.68 -14.19 5.39
C ARG A 32 4.40 -13.37 5.29
N GLY A 33 3.70 -13.15 6.40
CA GLY A 33 2.50 -12.30 6.45
C GLY A 33 2.81 -10.87 6.01
N CYS A 34 3.88 -10.27 6.53
CA CYS A 34 4.36 -8.95 6.11
C CYS A 34 4.70 -8.91 4.62
N GLU A 35 5.44 -9.89 4.10
CA GLU A 35 5.78 -9.95 2.67
C GLU A 35 4.52 -10.08 1.79
N LEU A 36 3.52 -10.87 2.20
CA LEU A 36 2.25 -11.00 1.49
C LEU A 36 1.45 -9.69 1.49
N VAL A 37 1.48 -8.92 2.59
CA VAL A 37 0.90 -7.57 2.63
C VAL A 37 1.66 -6.62 1.70
N GLU A 38 2.99 -6.66 1.68
CA GLU A 38 3.78 -5.82 0.78
C GLU A 38 3.54 -6.13 -0.70
N GLN A 39 3.38 -7.41 -1.05
CA GLN A 39 2.94 -7.81 -2.39
C GLN A 39 1.52 -7.32 -2.68
N TYR A 40 0.60 -7.45 -1.72
CA TYR A 40 -0.76 -6.95 -1.87
C TYR A 40 -0.82 -5.44 -2.12
N VAL A 41 -0.02 -4.65 -1.40
CA VAL A 41 0.11 -3.19 -1.62
C VAL A 41 0.68 -2.88 -3.00
N LEU A 42 1.63 -3.66 -3.51
CA LEU A 42 2.13 -3.50 -4.88
C LEU A 42 1.04 -3.77 -5.91
N HIS A 43 0.24 -4.83 -5.74
CA HIS A 43 -0.87 -5.12 -6.65
C HIS A 43 -2.01 -4.09 -6.53
N LEU A 44 -2.22 -3.50 -5.35
CA LEU A 44 -3.11 -2.35 -5.19
C LEU A 44 -2.59 -1.15 -5.98
N ALA A 45 -1.28 -0.89 -5.96
CA ALA A 45 -0.68 0.17 -6.75
C ALA A 45 -0.91 -0.05 -8.26
N VAL A 46 -0.84 -1.29 -8.73
CA VAL A 46 -1.15 -1.66 -10.11
C VAL A 46 -2.62 -1.39 -10.44
N ASP A 47 -3.56 -1.86 -9.62
CA ASP A 47 -5.00 -1.61 -9.78
C ASP A 47 -5.34 -0.10 -9.73
N LEU A 48 -4.65 0.67 -8.90
CA LEU A 48 -4.82 2.13 -8.84
C LEU A 48 -4.38 2.86 -10.11
N VAL A 49 -3.39 2.35 -10.87
CA VAL A 49 -3.02 2.96 -12.16
C VAL A 49 -4.19 2.91 -13.14
N GLU A 50 -4.90 1.79 -13.19
CA GLU A 50 -6.09 1.63 -14.02
C GLU A 50 -7.25 2.50 -13.51
N ARG A 51 -7.56 2.46 -12.21
CA ARG A 51 -8.65 3.24 -11.60
C ARG A 51 -8.49 4.76 -11.72
N LEU A 52 -7.24 5.22 -11.82
CA LEU A 52 -6.89 6.62 -12.02
C LEU A 52 -6.73 6.99 -13.50
N GLY A 53 -6.87 6.03 -14.42
CA GLY A 53 -6.74 6.23 -15.87
C GLY A 53 -5.36 6.73 -16.27
N LEU A 54 -4.31 6.17 -15.66
CA LEU A 54 -2.91 6.59 -15.83
C LEU A 54 -2.14 5.72 -16.83
N ASP A 55 -2.69 4.58 -17.24
CA ASP A 55 -2.10 3.62 -18.17
C ASP A 55 -1.69 4.26 -19.51
N GLY A 56 -2.60 4.98 -20.17
CA GLY A 56 -2.32 5.69 -21.43
C GLY A 56 -1.22 6.76 -21.27
N PRO A 57 -1.41 7.75 -20.37
CA PRO A 57 -0.39 8.77 -20.10
C PRO A 57 0.98 8.18 -19.75
N LEU A 58 1.04 7.14 -18.91
CA LEU A 58 2.29 6.49 -18.54
C LEU A 58 2.90 5.68 -19.69
N ALA A 59 2.12 5.13 -20.63
CA ALA A 59 2.67 4.49 -21.82
C ALA A 59 3.46 5.48 -22.71
N GLU A 60 3.03 6.74 -22.73
CA GLU A 60 3.68 7.81 -23.50
C GLU A 60 4.82 8.51 -22.74
N GLY A 61 5.02 8.21 -21.46
CA GLY A 61 5.96 8.91 -20.61
C GLY A 61 5.39 10.25 -20.13
N ARG A 62 5.07 10.35 -18.84
CA ARG A 62 4.53 11.59 -18.24
C ARG A 62 5.10 11.88 -16.87
N GLY A 63 5.30 13.17 -16.60
CA GLY A 63 5.68 13.65 -15.27
C GLY A 63 4.46 13.78 -14.36
N VAL A 64 4.70 13.77 -13.04
CA VAL A 64 3.64 13.91 -12.03
C VAL A 64 2.76 15.13 -12.26
N ASP A 65 3.35 16.28 -12.61
CA ASP A 65 2.61 17.51 -12.85
C ASP A 65 1.69 17.46 -14.06
N ASP A 66 2.12 16.75 -15.11
CA ASP A 66 1.32 16.57 -16.30
C ASP A 66 0.18 15.60 -16.04
N LEU A 67 0.45 14.51 -15.32
CA LEU A 67 -0.58 13.56 -14.88
C LEU A 67 -1.67 14.24 -14.04
N LEU A 68 -1.28 15.10 -13.09
CA LEU A 68 -2.25 15.84 -12.28
C LEU A 68 -3.16 16.70 -13.16
N ARG A 69 -2.58 17.43 -14.11
CA ARG A 69 -3.32 18.34 -15.00
C ARG A 69 -4.21 17.58 -15.97
N GLU A 70 -3.68 16.57 -16.65
CA GLU A 70 -4.38 15.77 -17.66
C GLU A 70 -5.52 14.92 -17.07
N ARG A 71 -5.46 14.59 -15.78
CA ARG A 71 -6.51 13.84 -15.06
C ARG A 71 -7.40 14.71 -14.18
N GLY A 72 -7.15 16.02 -14.12
CA GLY A 72 -7.90 16.93 -13.26
C GLY A 72 -7.76 16.63 -11.77
N PHE A 73 -6.61 16.12 -11.35
CA PHE A 73 -6.33 15.84 -9.94
C PHE A 73 -5.96 17.10 -9.17
N ALA A 74 -6.34 17.11 -7.90
CA ALA A 74 -6.02 18.20 -6.98
C ALA A 74 -4.51 18.26 -6.71
N ALA A 75 -3.98 19.48 -6.52
CA ALA A 75 -2.55 19.70 -6.25
C ALA A 75 -2.04 18.95 -5.00
N GLY A 76 -2.90 18.77 -3.98
CA GLY A 76 -2.59 18.00 -2.77
C GLY A 76 -2.30 16.51 -3.03
N PHE A 77 -2.74 15.98 -4.18
CA PHE A 77 -2.51 14.60 -4.58
C PHE A 77 -1.13 14.36 -5.20
N ARG A 78 -0.32 15.41 -5.40
CA ARG A 78 1.04 15.31 -5.96
C ARG A 78 1.93 14.31 -5.21
N LEU A 79 1.93 14.38 -3.88
CA LEU A 79 2.79 13.52 -3.07
C LEU A 79 2.31 12.05 -3.10
N PRO A 80 1.02 11.74 -2.84
CA PRO A 80 0.50 10.38 -3.03
C PRO A 80 0.77 9.80 -4.42
N LEU A 81 0.54 10.58 -5.48
CA LEU A 81 0.79 10.12 -6.85
C LEU A 81 2.27 9.80 -7.08
N ARG A 82 3.19 10.64 -6.58
CA ARG A 82 4.63 10.35 -6.67
C ARG A 82 4.98 9.06 -5.94
N TRP A 83 4.47 8.87 -4.73
CA TRP A 83 4.71 7.66 -3.95
C TRP A 83 4.22 6.40 -4.67
N LEU A 84 3.03 6.46 -5.27
CA LEU A 84 2.48 5.39 -6.10
C LEU A 84 3.43 5.02 -7.25
N LEU A 85 3.88 6.02 -8.01
CA LEU A 85 4.76 5.80 -9.17
C LEU A 85 6.14 5.27 -8.75
N GLU A 86 6.73 5.83 -7.69
CA GLU A 86 8.03 5.36 -7.18
C GLU A 86 7.97 3.94 -6.63
N ARG A 87 6.83 3.53 -6.03
CA ARG A 87 6.61 2.13 -5.63
C ARG A 87 6.64 1.17 -6.82
N LEU A 88 6.06 1.58 -7.95
CA LEU A 88 6.09 0.81 -9.20
C LEU A 88 7.47 0.83 -9.88
N VAL A 89 8.23 1.93 -9.75
CA VAL A 89 9.63 2.00 -10.19
C VAL A 89 10.49 1.03 -9.38
N ALA A 90 10.35 1.04 -8.05
CA ALA A 90 11.08 0.12 -7.17
C ALA A 90 10.76 -1.36 -7.46
N ALA A 91 9.54 -1.65 -7.94
CA ALA A 91 9.13 -2.98 -8.39
C ALA A 91 9.55 -3.31 -9.84
N GLY A 92 10.22 -2.40 -10.55
CA GLY A 92 10.62 -2.60 -11.95
C GLY A 92 9.46 -2.62 -12.95
N LEU A 93 8.29 -2.09 -12.56
CA LEU A 93 7.10 -1.99 -13.42
C LEU A 93 7.03 -0.65 -14.17
N LEU A 94 7.64 0.40 -13.63
CA LEU A 94 7.83 1.69 -14.28
C LEU A 94 9.32 2.00 -14.46
N VAL A 95 9.61 2.78 -15.50
CA VAL A 95 10.93 3.38 -15.72
C VAL A 95 10.83 4.87 -15.46
N ARG A 96 11.77 5.42 -14.69
CA ARG A 96 11.89 6.86 -14.46
C ARG A 96 12.91 7.45 -15.44
N GLU A 97 12.45 8.40 -16.25
CA GLU A 97 13.23 9.10 -17.26
C GLU A 97 13.30 10.60 -16.88
N GLY A 98 14.24 10.93 -15.99
CA GLY A 98 14.34 12.26 -15.40
C GLY A 98 13.14 12.58 -14.50
N VAL A 99 12.25 13.44 -15.01
CA VAL A 99 10.99 13.84 -14.32
C VAL A 99 9.78 13.05 -14.78
N ALA A 100 9.89 12.29 -15.88
CA ALA A 100 8.82 11.49 -16.45
C ALA A 100 8.88 10.03 -15.97
N TYR A 101 7.72 9.37 -15.99
CA TYR A 101 7.56 7.95 -15.71
C TYR A 101 6.97 7.29 -16.95
N ARG A 102 7.54 6.17 -17.37
CA ARG A 102 7.09 5.40 -18.53
C ARG A 102 6.80 3.96 -18.17
N LEU A 103 5.68 3.43 -18.67
CA LEU A 103 5.41 2.00 -18.71
C LEU A 103 6.20 1.37 -19.88
N PRO A 104 7.24 0.55 -19.61
CA PRO A 104 7.98 -0.11 -20.69
C PRO A 104 7.17 -1.23 -21.36
N ARG A 105 6.13 -1.72 -20.67
CA ARG A 105 5.18 -2.73 -21.09
C ARG A 105 3.86 -2.53 -20.31
N PRO A 106 2.73 -3.04 -20.80
CA PRO A 106 1.49 -3.05 -20.04
C PRO A 106 1.69 -3.67 -18.64
N LEU A 107 0.98 -3.13 -17.65
CA LEU A 107 1.01 -3.69 -16.30
C LEU A 107 0.37 -5.10 -16.30
N PRO A 108 0.90 -6.04 -15.49
CA PRO A 108 0.23 -7.31 -15.28
C PRO A 108 -1.11 -7.10 -14.56
N PRO A 109 -2.08 -8.01 -14.71
CA PRO A 109 -3.31 -7.93 -13.94
C PRO A 109 -3.03 -8.02 -12.42
N ALA A 110 -3.80 -7.28 -11.63
CA ALA A 110 -3.69 -7.31 -10.18
C ALA A 110 -4.27 -8.62 -9.60
N ALA A 111 -3.54 -9.28 -8.70
CA ALA A 111 -3.92 -10.56 -8.07
C ALA A 111 -4.38 -10.35 -6.62
N LEU A 112 -5.25 -9.36 -6.41
CA LEU A 112 -5.65 -8.91 -5.05
C LEU A 112 -6.38 -10.01 -4.28
N THR A 113 -7.29 -10.73 -4.94
CA THR A 113 -8.09 -11.78 -4.30
C THR A 113 -7.21 -12.94 -3.83
N GLU A 114 -6.29 -13.37 -4.69
CA GLU A 114 -5.36 -14.47 -4.41
C GLU A 114 -4.40 -14.10 -3.28
N LEU A 115 -3.79 -12.91 -3.34
CA LEU A 115 -2.86 -12.46 -2.30
C LEU A 115 -3.52 -12.29 -0.93
N ARG A 116 -4.77 -11.81 -0.90
CA ARG A 116 -5.55 -11.77 0.34
C ARG A 116 -5.84 -13.17 0.87
N HIS A 117 -6.28 -14.08 0.00
CA HIS A 117 -6.56 -15.46 0.39
C HIS A 117 -5.32 -16.12 1.02
N GLU A 118 -4.18 -16.03 0.34
CA GLU A 118 -2.91 -16.58 0.85
C GLU A 118 -2.45 -15.88 2.14
N GLY A 119 -2.60 -14.55 2.22
CA GLY A 119 -2.30 -13.78 3.43
C GLY A 119 -3.08 -14.24 4.65
N LEU A 120 -4.41 -14.40 4.49
CA LEU A 120 -5.29 -14.83 5.57
C LEU A 120 -5.14 -16.31 5.92
N ALA A 121 -4.81 -17.15 4.94
CA ALA A 121 -4.45 -18.55 5.19
C ALA A 121 -3.14 -18.66 5.97
N CYS A 122 -2.17 -17.77 5.70
CA CYS A 122 -0.90 -17.70 6.43
C CYS A 122 -1.09 -17.17 7.85
N ASP A 123 -1.83 -16.07 8.01
CA ASP A 123 -2.11 -15.47 9.31
C ASP A 123 -3.42 -14.64 9.28
N PRO A 124 -4.51 -15.15 9.89
CA PRO A 124 -5.79 -14.46 9.94
C PRO A 124 -5.77 -13.10 10.66
N SER A 125 -4.76 -12.81 11.49
CA SER A 125 -4.66 -11.54 12.21
C SER A 125 -4.45 -10.33 11.30
N TYR A 126 -4.07 -10.54 10.04
CA TYR A 126 -3.95 -9.49 9.02
C TYR A 126 -5.28 -9.08 8.38
N ALA A 127 -6.40 -9.71 8.72
CA ALA A 127 -7.71 -9.34 8.16
C ALA A 127 -8.05 -7.85 8.28
N PRO A 128 -7.83 -7.18 9.43
CA PRO A 128 -8.04 -5.73 9.55
C PRO A 128 -7.10 -4.92 8.65
N THR A 129 -5.85 -5.36 8.46
CA THR A 129 -4.88 -4.70 7.58
C THR A 129 -5.37 -4.73 6.14
N TYR A 130 -5.77 -5.89 5.64
CA TYR A 130 -6.31 -6.03 4.29
C TYR A 130 -7.59 -5.21 4.09
N ALA A 131 -8.50 -5.19 5.06
CA ALA A 131 -9.70 -4.38 5.01
C ALA A 131 -9.39 -2.87 4.97
N LEU A 132 -8.45 -2.40 5.79
CA LEU A 132 -8.03 -0.99 5.78
C LEU A 132 -7.42 -0.59 4.43
N LEU A 133 -6.60 -1.47 3.83
CA LEU A 133 -5.99 -1.23 2.52
C LEU A 133 -7.05 -1.14 1.41
N ASP A 134 -8.08 -1.99 1.43
CA ASP A 134 -9.21 -1.88 0.48
C ASP A 134 -9.90 -0.53 0.62
N GLU A 135 -10.20 -0.13 1.85
CA GLU A 135 -10.91 1.12 2.12
C GLU A 135 -10.10 2.33 1.66
N ALA A 136 -8.78 2.32 1.92
CA ALA A 136 -7.88 3.35 1.42
C ALA A 136 -7.88 3.41 -0.12
N ALA A 137 -7.85 2.27 -0.80
CA ALA A 137 -7.87 2.21 -2.26
C ALA A 137 -9.25 2.61 -2.84
N ALA A 138 -10.35 2.28 -2.17
CA ALA A 138 -11.70 2.62 -2.62
C ALA A 138 -11.95 4.13 -2.68
N VAL A 139 -11.32 4.90 -1.79
CA VAL A 139 -11.47 6.36 -1.73
C VAL A 139 -10.44 7.12 -2.57
N TYR A 140 -9.43 6.43 -3.11
CA TYR A 140 -8.26 7.04 -3.76
C TYR A 140 -8.65 7.96 -4.92
N SER A 141 -9.59 7.57 -5.77
CA SER A 141 -10.04 8.40 -6.90
C SER A 141 -10.79 9.67 -6.48
N ARG A 142 -11.46 9.65 -5.32
CA ARG A 142 -12.12 10.85 -4.75
C ARG A 142 -11.10 11.79 -4.13
N VAL A 143 -10.13 11.23 -3.41
CA VAL A 143 -9.00 11.99 -2.86
C VAL A 143 -8.17 12.62 -3.97
N ALA A 144 -7.91 11.88 -5.05
CA ALA A 144 -7.20 12.38 -6.23
C ALA A 144 -7.88 13.60 -6.83
N ARG A 145 -9.22 13.62 -6.88
CA ARG A 145 -10.03 14.75 -7.36
C ARG A 145 -10.23 15.87 -6.32
N GLY A 146 -9.74 15.70 -5.10
CA GLY A 146 -9.93 16.66 -4.01
C GLY A 146 -11.35 16.66 -3.41
N GLU A 147 -12.16 15.64 -3.70
CA GLU A 147 -13.54 15.50 -3.23
C GLU A 147 -13.64 14.98 -1.79
N ALA A 148 -12.53 14.47 -1.26
CA ALA A 148 -12.37 14.03 0.12
C ALA A 148 -10.90 14.21 0.56
N SER A 149 -10.66 14.41 1.86
CA SER A 149 -9.32 14.22 2.41
C SER A 149 -9.13 12.76 2.81
N GLY A 150 -7.90 12.25 2.74
CA GLY A 150 -7.60 10.87 3.15
C GLY A 150 -7.97 10.60 4.60
N GLU A 151 -7.72 11.57 5.49
CA GLU A 151 -8.11 11.48 6.90
C GLU A 151 -9.64 11.34 7.06
N ARG A 152 -10.44 12.20 6.42
CA ARG A 152 -11.90 12.13 6.52
C ARG A 152 -12.44 10.84 5.92
N ALA A 153 -11.84 10.38 4.84
CA ALA A 153 -12.24 9.16 4.16
C ALA A 153 -11.98 7.90 5.00
N LEU A 154 -10.87 7.86 5.76
CA LEU A 154 -10.48 6.69 6.56
C LEU A 154 -11.02 6.72 7.99
N PHE A 155 -11.08 7.89 8.64
CA PHE A 155 -11.35 7.99 10.08
C PHE A 155 -12.76 8.53 10.41
N GLN A 156 -13.51 9.06 9.45
CA GLN A 156 -14.87 9.57 9.69
C GLN A 156 -15.97 8.60 9.24
N ARG A 157 -15.64 7.33 8.99
CA ARG A 157 -16.63 6.24 8.98
C ARG A 157 -17.03 5.89 10.41
N VAL A 158 -17.65 6.84 11.09
CA VAL A 158 -18.44 6.56 12.30
C VAL A 158 -19.86 6.33 11.79
N ALA A 159 -20.32 5.08 11.93
CA ALA A 159 -21.72 4.71 11.72
C ALA A 159 -22.63 5.46 12.71
#